data_AF-A0A377TT34-F1
#
_entry.id   AF-A0A377TT34-F1
#
_cell.length_a   1.000
_cell.length_b   1.000
_cell.length_c   1.000
_cell.angle_alpha   90.00
_cell.angle_beta   90.00
_cell.angle_gamma   90.00
#
_symmetry.space_group_name_H-M   'P 1'
#
loop_
_entity.id
_entity.type
_entity.pdbx_description
1 polymer ?
#
loop_
_entity_poly.entity_id
_entity_poly.type
_entity_poly.pdbx_seq_one_letter_code
_entity_poly.pdbx_strand_id
1 'polypeptide(L)'
;MFERYQHFAGAADKGWVIIPCELIDYNCEALQALVLRYASEWELPQAFITWLTSANTFCSTLVDRIVTGYPRDEVAALEAQTGYKDAFLDTAEHFYLFVIQGPASLEAELRLDKLPLNVRIVDDIKPYKERKVAILNGGAHRAGAGGLPGRDRHRG
;
A
#
# COMPACT_ATOMS: atom_id res chain seq x y z
N MET A 1 -1.26 7.24 -19.89
CA MET A 1 -2.08 6.12 -20.44
C MET A 1 -2.47 6.35 -21.89
N PHE A 2 -3.00 7.52 -22.26
CA PHE A 2 -3.46 7.80 -23.62
C PHE A 2 -2.37 7.65 -24.70
N GLU A 3 -1.16 8.14 -24.46
CA GLU A 3 -0.01 7.94 -25.37
C GLU A 3 0.27 6.46 -25.67
N ARG A 4 0.22 5.61 -24.65
CA ARG A 4 0.41 4.17 -24.81
C ARG A 4 -0.72 3.54 -25.63
N TYR A 5 -1.96 3.94 -25.35
CA TYR A 5 -3.12 3.52 -26.12
C TYR A 5 -2.94 3.86 -27.60
N GLN A 6 -2.50 5.09 -27.93
CA GLN A 6 -2.25 5.50 -29.31
C GLN A 6 -1.11 4.69 -29.94
N HIS A 7 0.01 4.55 -29.25
CA HIS A 7 1.18 3.83 -29.74
C HIS A 7 0.88 2.36 -30.08
N PHE A 8 0.05 1.70 -29.27
CA PHE A 8 -0.34 0.29 -29.47
C PHE A 8 -1.71 0.13 -30.12
N ALA A 9 -2.30 1.20 -30.67
CA ALA A 9 -3.62 1.19 -31.28
C ALA A 9 -4.72 0.49 -30.44
N GLY A 10 -4.67 0.67 -29.11
CA GLY A 10 -5.64 0.08 -28.19
C GLY A 10 -5.54 -1.44 -28.00
N ALA A 11 -4.38 -2.04 -28.25
CA ALA A 11 -4.18 -3.47 -28.02
C ALA A 11 -4.46 -3.88 -26.56
N ALA A 12 -5.27 -4.92 -26.38
CA ALA A 12 -5.72 -5.38 -25.05
C ALA A 12 -4.59 -5.98 -24.20
N ASP A 13 -3.59 -6.59 -24.84
CA ASP A 13 -2.39 -7.16 -24.18
C ASP A 13 -1.35 -6.08 -23.81
N LYS A 14 -1.63 -4.81 -24.11
CA LYS A 14 -0.76 -3.66 -23.81
C LYS A 14 -1.33 -2.79 -22.70
N GLY A 15 -2.27 -3.27 -21.89
CA GLY A 15 -2.71 -2.56 -20.70
C GLY A 15 -1.63 -2.42 -19.61
N TRP A 16 -2.00 -1.73 -18.55
CA TRP A 16 -1.21 -1.57 -17.33
C TRP A 16 -1.79 -2.37 -16.17
N VAL A 17 -0.92 -2.82 -15.27
CA VAL A 17 -1.29 -3.11 -13.90
C VAL A 17 -1.05 -1.85 -13.07
N ILE A 18 -2.07 -1.39 -12.36
CA ILE A 18 -2.07 -0.13 -11.61
C ILE A 18 -2.30 -0.48 -10.14
N ILE A 19 -1.33 -0.12 -9.31
CA ILE A 19 -1.27 -0.51 -7.90
C ILE A 19 -1.14 0.78 -7.06
N PRO A 20 -2.26 1.48 -6.77
CA PRO A 20 -2.23 2.60 -5.82
C PRO A 20 -1.69 2.15 -4.46
N CYS A 21 -1.03 3.04 -3.75
CA CYS A 21 -0.42 2.75 -2.44
C CYS A 21 -0.88 3.73 -1.35
N GLU A 22 -1.83 4.60 -1.67
CA GLU A 22 -2.42 5.55 -0.76
C GLU A 22 -3.21 4.84 0.34
N LEU A 23 -3.05 5.30 1.59
CA LEU A 23 -3.72 4.75 2.76
C LEU A 23 -5.15 5.31 2.89
N ILE A 24 -5.99 4.98 1.92
CA ILE A 24 -7.43 5.27 1.93
C ILE A 24 -8.22 3.99 1.68
N ASP A 25 -9.48 4.00 2.09
CA ASP A 25 -10.41 2.93 1.71
C ASP A 25 -10.69 2.98 0.21
N TYR A 26 -10.86 1.79 -0.38
CA TYR A 26 -11.18 1.63 -1.81
C TYR A 26 -10.25 2.45 -2.73
N ASN A 27 -8.93 2.41 -2.48
CA ASN A 27 -7.94 3.23 -3.19
C ASN A 27 -7.90 2.98 -4.71
N CYS A 28 -8.12 1.75 -5.14
CA CYS A 28 -8.31 1.36 -6.53
C CYS A 28 -9.50 2.08 -7.16
N GLU A 29 -10.66 1.98 -6.54
CA GLU A 29 -11.91 2.56 -7.03
C GLU A 29 -11.83 4.09 -7.06
N ALA A 30 -11.23 4.69 -6.03
CA ALA A 30 -10.98 6.13 -5.97
C ALA A 30 -10.07 6.60 -7.11
N LEU A 31 -8.95 5.90 -7.36
CA LEU A 31 -8.04 6.22 -8.45
C LEU A 31 -8.72 6.02 -9.82
N GLN A 32 -9.41 4.91 -10.01
CA GLN A 32 -10.11 4.61 -11.26
C GLN A 32 -11.17 5.67 -11.57
N ALA A 33 -11.96 6.10 -10.57
CA ALA A 33 -12.94 7.16 -10.73
C ALA A 33 -12.31 8.49 -11.13
N LEU A 34 -11.18 8.86 -10.52
CA LEU A 34 -10.43 10.07 -10.88
C LEU A 34 -9.89 10.00 -12.31
N VAL A 35 -9.29 8.87 -12.68
CA VAL A 35 -8.75 8.65 -14.04
C VAL A 35 -9.85 8.74 -15.10
N LEU A 36 -11.01 8.12 -14.85
CA LEU A 36 -12.17 8.19 -15.74
C LEU A 36 -12.73 9.61 -15.85
N ARG A 37 -12.79 10.33 -14.72
CA ARG A 37 -13.22 11.74 -14.70
C ARG A 37 -12.31 12.58 -15.59
N TYR A 38 -10.99 12.50 -15.42
CA TYR A 38 -10.05 13.26 -16.25
C TYR A 38 -10.11 12.86 -17.73
N ALA A 39 -10.30 11.57 -18.04
CA ALA A 39 -10.48 11.13 -19.42
C ALA A 39 -11.72 11.78 -20.06
N SER A 40 -12.81 11.94 -19.30
CA SER A 40 -14.01 12.64 -19.75
C SER A 40 -13.80 14.14 -19.85
N GLU A 41 -13.18 14.79 -18.87
CA GLU A 41 -12.92 16.24 -18.85
C GLU A 41 -11.99 16.68 -20.00
N TRP A 42 -11.09 15.79 -20.42
CA TRP A 42 -10.21 16.02 -21.57
C TRP A 42 -10.81 15.57 -22.91
N GLU A 43 -12.08 15.18 -22.92
CA GLU A 43 -12.81 14.76 -24.12
C GLU A 43 -12.10 13.63 -24.89
N LEU A 44 -11.46 12.70 -24.16
CA LEU A 44 -10.75 11.60 -24.79
C LEU A 44 -11.73 10.62 -25.47
N PRO A 45 -11.31 9.94 -26.56
CA PRO A 45 -12.20 9.07 -27.32
C PRO A 45 -12.86 7.98 -26.46
N GLN A 46 -14.13 7.68 -26.73
CA GLN A 46 -14.84 6.60 -26.02
C GLN A 46 -14.12 5.25 -26.11
N ALA A 47 -13.47 4.96 -27.25
CA ALA A 47 -12.65 3.77 -27.43
C ALA A 47 -11.48 3.70 -26.43
N PHE A 48 -10.87 4.84 -26.10
CA PHE A 48 -9.84 4.91 -25.05
C PHE A 48 -10.44 4.62 -23.66
N ILE A 49 -11.62 5.17 -23.34
CA ILE A 49 -12.30 4.90 -22.06
C ILE A 49 -12.62 3.40 -21.93
N THR A 50 -13.10 2.77 -23.00
CA THR A 50 -13.34 1.32 -23.03
C THR A 50 -12.04 0.53 -22.84
N TRP A 51 -10.96 0.93 -23.49
CA TRP A 51 -9.66 0.30 -23.29
C TRP A 51 -9.14 0.49 -21.85
N LEU A 52 -9.38 1.65 -21.26
CA LEU A 52 -8.99 1.97 -19.89
C LEU A 52 -9.61 0.98 -18.89
N THR A 53 -10.89 0.66 -19.06
CA THR A 53 -11.61 -0.24 -18.13
C THR A 53 -11.50 -1.71 -18.46
N SER A 54 -11.22 -2.08 -19.72
CA SER A 54 -11.18 -3.50 -20.14
C SER A 54 -9.78 -4.09 -20.29
N ALA A 55 -8.76 -3.28 -20.60
CA ALA A 55 -7.40 -3.75 -20.82
C ALA A 55 -6.48 -3.53 -19.62
N ASN A 56 -6.83 -2.65 -18.68
CA ASN A 56 -5.99 -2.32 -17.52
C ASN A 56 -6.54 -2.98 -16.26
N THR A 57 -5.63 -3.39 -15.38
CA THR A 57 -5.95 -3.99 -14.09
C THR A 57 -5.67 -2.99 -12.98
N PHE A 58 -6.73 -2.52 -12.31
CA PHE A 58 -6.60 -1.72 -11.10
C PHE A 58 -6.68 -2.65 -9.88
N CYS A 59 -5.72 -2.51 -8.96
CA CYS A 59 -5.60 -3.40 -7.80
C CYS A 59 -5.79 -2.61 -6.51
N SER A 60 -6.72 -3.01 -5.65
CA SER A 60 -6.85 -2.41 -4.32
C SER A 60 -5.68 -2.86 -3.45
N THR A 61 -5.18 -1.98 -2.60
CA THR A 61 -4.06 -2.32 -1.72
C THR A 61 -4.29 -2.01 -0.25
N LEU A 62 -3.49 -2.68 0.57
CA LEU A 62 -3.29 -2.40 1.98
C LEU A 62 -1.78 -2.37 2.19
N VAL A 63 -1.27 -1.17 2.45
CA VAL A 63 0.12 -0.95 2.83
C VAL A 63 0.22 -0.73 4.34
N ASP A 64 1.25 -1.29 4.96
CA ASP A 64 1.55 -1.07 6.36
C ASP A 64 3.05 -1.10 6.61
N ARG A 65 3.60 0.06 6.95
CA ARG A 65 4.97 0.23 7.44
C ARG A 65 5.10 1.64 8.00
N ILE A 66 5.57 1.77 9.23
CA ILE A 66 5.97 3.07 9.77
C ILE A 66 7.31 3.47 9.15
N VAL A 67 7.31 4.65 8.53
CA VAL A 67 8.49 5.30 7.96
C VAL A 67 8.68 6.62 8.71
N THR A 68 9.82 6.78 9.36
CA THR A 68 10.15 7.95 10.20
C THR A 68 10.85 9.05 9.43
N GLY A 69 11.30 8.79 8.19
CA GLY A 69 11.97 9.77 7.36
C GLY A 69 13.49 9.79 7.58
N TYR A 70 14.11 10.85 7.08
CA TYR A 70 15.55 11.05 7.16
C TYR A 70 16.03 11.16 8.62
N PRO A 71 16.97 10.31 9.06
CA PRO A 71 17.38 10.24 10.46
C PRO A 71 18.43 11.31 10.80
N ARG A 72 17.98 12.56 10.95
CA ARG A 72 18.86 13.74 11.13
C ARG A 72 19.86 13.58 12.28
N ASP A 73 19.45 12.95 13.38
CA ASP A 73 20.26 12.81 14.59
C ASP A 73 21.24 11.62 14.52
N GLU A 74 21.02 10.67 13.60
CA GLU A 74 21.81 9.44 13.49
C GLU A 74 22.64 9.37 12.20
N VAL A 75 22.39 10.27 11.24
CA VAL A 75 22.99 10.20 9.90
C VAL A 75 24.51 10.13 9.91
N ALA A 76 25.18 10.93 10.75
CA ALA A 76 26.65 10.93 10.79
C ALA A 76 27.22 9.56 11.23
N ALA A 77 26.52 8.88 12.15
CA ALA A 77 26.91 7.54 12.58
C ALA A 77 26.60 6.50 11.49
N LEU A 78 25.46 6.62 10.81
CA LEU A 78 25.07 5.72 9.72
C LEU A 78 26.00 5.86 8.51
N GLU A 79 26.35 7.07 8.09
CA GLU A 79 27.30 7.32 6.99
C GLU A 79 28.71 6.81 7.31
N ALA A 80 29.13 6.88 8.59
CA ALA A 80 30.39 6.29 9.03
C ALA A 80 30.37 4.75 8.97
N GLN A 81 29.22 4.12 9.25
CA GLN A 81 29.05 2.67 9.17
C GLN A 81 28.96 2.17 7.71
N THR A 82 28.22 2.87 6.85
CA THR A 82 28.02 2.48 5.46
C THR A 82 29.18 2.90 4.55
N GLY A 83 29.97 3.90 4.96
CA GLY A 83 31.14 4.40 4.23
C GLY A 83 30.79 5.34 3.07
N TYR A 84 29.53 5.78 2.95
CA TYR A 84 29.10 6.73 1.93
C TYR A 84 28.06 7.71 2.47
N LYS A 85 27.97 8.88 1.85
CA LYS A 85 26.95 9.88 2.16
C LYS A 85 25.70 9.62 1.35
N ASP A 86 24.55 9.62 2.02
CA ASP A 86 23.25 9.38 1.39
C ASP A 86 22.27 10.48 1.74
N ALA A 87 22.04 11.40 0.79
CA ALA A 87 21.10 12.49 0.97
C ALA A 87 19.62 12.04 0.95
N PHE A 88 19.35 10.79 0.57
CA PHE A 88 18.01 10.20 0.49
C PHE A 88 17.82 9.06 1.48
N LEU A 89 18.64 9.01 2.52
CA LEU A 89 18.51 8.01 3.58
C LEU A 89 17.14 8.11 4.25
N ASP A 90 16.52 6.96 4.48
CA ASP A 90 15.23 6.87 5.14
C ASP A 90 15.26 5.77 6.20
N THR A 91 14.51 5.98 7.27
CA THR A 91 14.37 5.02 8.36
C THR A 91 12.95 4.54 8.45
N ALA A 92 12.81 3.25 8.70
CA ALA A 92 11.51 2.61 8.83
C ALA A 92 11.63 1.42 9.78
N GLU A 93 10.50 1.04 10.36
CA GLU A 93 10.46 -0.16 11.19
C GLU A 93 10.76 -1.43 10.36
N HIS A 94 11.07 -2.51 11.09
CA HIS A 94 11.36 -3.80 10.47
C HIS A 94 10.09 -4.47 9.91
N PHE A 95 8.95 -4.32 10.59
CA PHE A 95 7.69 -4.89 10.13
C PHE A 95 7.20 -4.17 8.88
N TYR A 96 6.70 -4.92 7.91
CA TYR A 96 5.95 -4.37 6.79
C TYR A 96 4.91 -5.39 6.32
N LEU A 97 3.81 -4.90 5.76
CA LEU A 97 2.78 -5.70 5.11
C LEU A 97 2.35 -5.01 3.81
N PHE A 98 2.26 -5.80 2.73
CA PHE A 98 1.67 -5.33 1.49
C PHE A 98 0.68 -6.36 0.98
N VAL A 99 -0.61 -6.02 0.96
CA VAL A 99 -1.66 -6.86 0.39
C VAL A 99 -2.19 -6.19 -0.86
N ILE A 100 -2.32 -6.97 -1.93
CA ILE A 100 -2.78 -6.51 -3.24
C ILE A 100 -3.97 -7.40 -3.63
N GLN A 101 -5.13 -6.79 -3.83
CA GLN A 101 -6.28 -7.45 -4.40
C GLN A 101 -6.18 -7.41 -5.93
N GLY A 102 -6.01 -8.56 -6.56
CA GLY A 102 -5.78 -8.63 -8.00
C GLY A 102 -5.56 -10.06 -8.49
N PRO A 103 -5.36 -10.24 -9.80
CA PRO A 103 -5.22 -11.56 -10.38
C PRO A 103 -3.95 -12.27 -9.89
N ALA A 104 -4.03 -13.58 -9.70
CA ALA A 104 -2.90 -14.41 -9.25
C ALA A 104 -1.67 -14.32 -10.17
N SER A 105 -1.85 -13.96 -11.45
CA SER A 105 -0.75 -13.71 -12.39
C SER A 105 0.22 -12.62 -11.91
N LEU A 106 -0.21 -11.72 -11.03
CA LEU A 106 0.65 -10.69 -10.42
C LEU A 106 1.80 -11.28 -9.60
N GLU A 107 1.62 -12.47 -9.02
CA GLU A 107 2.67 -13.11 -8.24
C GLU A 107 3.90 -13.40 -9.10
N ALA A 108 3.69 -13.91 -10.31
CA ALA A 108 4.74 -14.15 -11.29
C ALA A 108 5.29 -12.85 -11.90
N GLU A 109 4.42 -11.89 -12.22
CA GLU A 109 4.80 -10.59 -12.79
C GLU A 109 5.73 -9.82 -11.85
N LEU A 110 5.41 -9.80 -10.55
CA LEU A 110 6.19 -9.15 -9.50
C LEU A 110 7.31 -10.04 -8.95
N ARG A 111 7.46 -11.28 -9.44
CA ARG A 111 8.49 -12.25 -9.04
C ARG A 111 8.49 -12.54 -7.53
N LEU A 112 7.31 -12.57 -6.92
CA LEU A 112 7.16 -12.78 -5.48
C LEU A 112 7.57 -14.20 -5.04
N ASP A 113 7.57 -15.15 -5.99
CA ASP A 113 8.07 -16.51 -5.80
C ASP A 113 9.59 -16.58 -5.55
N LYS A 114 10.33 -15.54 -5.93
CA LYS A 114 11.80 -15.52 -5.87
C LYS A 114 12.36 -14.95 -4.57
N LEU A 115 11.54 -14.25 -3.79
CA LEU A 115 11.97 -13.53 -2.60
C LEU A 115 10.99 -13.75 -1.45
N PRO A 116 11.46 -13.94 -0.21
CA PRO A 116 10.59 -14.14 0.95
C PRO A 116 9.99 -12.80 1.44
N LEU A 117 9.24 -12.13 0.57
CA LEU A 117 8.64 -10.82 0.86
C LEU A 117 7.29 -10.99 1.57
N ASN A 118 6.96 -10.09 2.49
CA ASN A 118 5.64 -10.06 3.15
C ASN A 118 4.56 -9.39 2.26
N VAL A 119 4.50 -9.83 0.99
CA VAL A 119 3.55 -9.36 -0.02
C VAL A 119 2.54 -10.47 -0.28
N ARG A 120 1.24 -10.15 -0.33
CA ARG A 120 0.17 -11.12 -0.57
C ARG A 120 -0.73 -10.67 -1.72
N ILE A 121 -0.90 -11.52 -2.73
CA ILE A 121 -1.94 -11.36 -3.75
C ILE A 121 -3.18 -12.11 -3.28
N VAL A 122 -4.34 -11.46 -3.27
CA VAL A 122 -5.58 -12.02 -2.71
C VAL A 122 -6.80 -11.68 -3.59
N ASP A 123 -7.87 -12.44 -3.45
CA ASP A 123 -9.14 -12.16 -4.14
C ASP A 123 -9.99 -11.11 -3.40
N ASP A 124 -9.91 -11.05 -2.07
CA ASP A 124 -10.63 -10.07 -1.23
C ASP A 124 -9.71 -9.51 -0.14
N ILE A 125 -9.54 -8.18 -0.14
CA ILE A 125 -8.70 -7.46 0.80
C ILE A 125 -9.40 -7.14 2.13
N LYS A 126 -10.74 -7.18 2.19
CA LYS A 126 -11.52 -6.75 3.36
C LYS A 126 -11.06 -7.41 4.67
N PRO A 127 -10.82 -8.74 4.75
CA PRO A 127 -10.41 -9.37 6.00
C PRO A 127 -9.07 -8.86 6.54
N TYR A 128 -8.17 -8.44 5.64
CA TYR A 128 -6.85 -7.90 6.02
C TYR A 128 -6.96 -6.48 6.56
N LYS A 129 -7.82 -5.65 5.95
CA LYS A 129 -8.12 -4.30 6.45
C LYS A 129 -8.74 -4.34 7.83
N GLU A 130 -9.76 -5.19 8.01
CA GLU A 130 -10.44 -5.37 9.31
C GLU A 130 -9.46 -5.85 10.39
N ARG A 131 -8.57 -6.80 10.06
CA ARG A 131 -7.55 -7.27 11.00
C ARG A 131 -6.57 -6.16 11.40
N LYS A 132 -6.11 -5.34 10.45
CA LYS A 132 -5.22 -4.20 10.74
C LYS A 132 -5.90 -3.22 11.69
N VAL A 133 -7.14 -2.81 11.38
CA VAL A 133 -7.94 -1.89 12.22
C VAL A 133 -8.16 -2.47 13.61
N ALA A 134 -8.52 -3.76 13.71
CA ALA A 134 -8.76 -4.44 14.99
C ALA A 134 -7.49 -4.57 15.85
N ILE A 135 -6.33 -4.81 15.26
CA ILE A 135 -5.06 -4.90 16.00
C ILE A 135 -4.62 -3.51 16.50
N LEU A 136 -4.67 -2.49 15.64
CA LEU A 136 -4.30 -1.12 16.00
C LEU A 136 -5.24 -0.54 17.06
N ASN A 137 -6.56 -0.71 16.90
CA ASN A 137 -7.54 -0.22 17.86
C ASN A 137 -7.62 -1.12 19.11
N GLY A 138 -7.39 -2.42 18.97
CA GLY A 138 -7.38 -3.38 20.07
C GLY A 138 -6.21 -3.20 21.02
N GLY A 139 -5.05 -2.75 20.53
CA GLY A 139 -3.93 -2.31 21.35
C GLY A 139 -4.26 -1.07 22.17
N ALA A 140 -5.01 -0.13 21.61
CA ALA A 140 -5.44 1.09 22.31
C ALA A 140 -6.53 0.83 23.36
N HIS A 141 -7.45 -0.13 23.13
CA HIS A 141 -8.52 -0.45 24.07
C HIS A 141 -8.10 -1.35 25.24
N ARG A 142 -6.95 -2.05 25.16
CA ARG A 142 -6.47 -2.96 26.22
C ARG A 142 -5.41 -2.36 27.16
N ALA A 143 -5.16 -1.05 27.10
CA ALA A 143 -4.31 -0.33 28.06
C ALA A 143 -5.12 0.35 29.20
N GLY A 144 -6.45 0.21 29.22
CA GLY A 144 -7.34 0.83 30.22
C GLY A 144 -7.86 -0.08 31.34
N ALA A 145 -7.43 -1.35 31.40
CA ALA A 145 -7.90 -2.33 32.37
C ALA A 145 -6.73 -2.96 33.15
N GLY A 146 -5.93 -2.10 33.79
CA GLY A 146 -4.82 -2.49 34.66
C GLY A 146 -4.69 -1.62 35.90
N GLY A 147 -5.77 -0.93 36.31
CA GLY A 147 -5.85 -0.29 37.62
C GLY A 147 -6.08 -1.34 38.69
N LEU A 148 -4.99 -1.84 39.30
CA LEU A 148 -5.05 -2.61 40.54
C LEU A 148 -5.86 -1.82 41.58
N PRO A 149 -6.98 -2.34 42.13
CA PRO A 149 -7.61 -1.70 43.26
C PRO A 149 -6.73 -1.95 44.48
N GLY A 150 -6.08 -0.88 44.95
CA GLY A 150 -5.41 -0.84 46.23
C GLY A 150 -6.37 -1.30 47.33
N ARG A 151 -6.10 -2.46 47.91
CA ARG A 151 -6.71 -2.88 49.17
C ARG A 151 -5.88 -2.29 50.30
N ASP A 152 -6.36 -1.20 50.87
CA ASP A 152 -6.07 -0.87 52.25
C ASP A 152 -6.68 -1.94 53.16
N ARG A 153 -5.83 -2.59 53.98
CA ARG A 153 -6.22 -3.14 55.28
C ARG A 153 -5.06 -2.99 56.27
N HIS A 154 -5.32 -2.18 57.29
CA HIS A 154 -4.66 -2.11 58.59
C HIS A 154 -4.02 -3.41 59.10
N ARG A 155 -2.84 -3.27 59.72
CA ARG A 155 -2.50 -3.77 61.07
C ARG A 155 -1.09 -3.30 61.47
N GLY A 156 -0.95 -2.79 62.70
CA GLY A 156 0.32 -2.53 63.38
C GLY A 156 0.44 -1.10 63.87
#